data_AF-A0A536Z5Y6-F1
#
_entry.id   AF-A0A536Z5Y6-F1
#
_cell.length_a   1.000
_cell.length_b   1.000
_cell.length_c   1.000
_cell.angle_alpha   90.00
_cell.angle_beta   90.00
_cell.angle_gamma   90.00
#
_symmetry.space_group_name_H-M   'P 1'
#
loop_
_entity.id
_entity.type
_entity.pdbx_description
1 polymer ?
#
loop_
_entity_poly.entity_id
_entity_poly.type
_entity_poly.pdbx_seq_one_letter_code
_entity_poly.pdbx_strand_id
1 'polypeptide(L)'
;MPAFKSLDSMEARVQGCVTCHGQSGQGTLSGAFPRIAGKPAGYLYNQLIAFRDGTRQYPPMNYLVAYLPDAYLREMAEYYAKQRPPFETKDEAAPDAKIEARGRDIATAGDTSKGIPPCVACHGARLTGMEPGIPGLVGLRSNYIAAQLTRWRVGSRHAAEPDCM
;
A
#
# COMPACT_ATOMS: atom_id res chain seq x y z
N MET A 1 1.84 -3.45 -29.19
CA MET A 1 1.19 -4.74 -28.83
C MET A 1 0.48 -4.53 -27.50
N PRO A 2 -0.80 -4.93 -27.35
CA PRO A 2 -1.48 -4.78 -26.07
C PRO A 2 -0.75 -5.58 -24.98
N ALA A 3 -0.58 -4.97 -23.81
CA ALA A 3 0.17 -5.53 -22.68
C ALA A 3 -0.66 -6.53 -21.85
N PHE A 4 -1.65 -7.19 -22.46
CA PHE A 4 -2.61 -8.07 -21.77
C PHE A 4 -3.01 -9.28 -22.64
N LYS A 5 -3.36 -10.40 -21.99
CA LYS A 5 -3.61 -11.68 -22.69
C LYS A 5 -4.98 -11.80 -23.34
N SER A 6 -6.02 -11.17 -22.80
CA SER A 6 -7.38 -11.16 -23.38
C SER A 6 -8.14 -9.87 -23.02
N LEU A 7 -9.01 -9.42 -23.92
CA LEU A 7 -9.73 -8.14 -23.79
C LEU A 7 -10.68 -8.08 -22.59
N ASP A 8 -11.27 -9.21 -22.20
CA ASP A 8 -12.22 -9.27 -21.08
C ASP A 8 -11.56 -9.57 -19.72
N SER A 9 -10.24 -9.79 -19.70
CA SER A 9 -9.53 -10.11 -18.46
C SER A 9 -9.42 -8.92 -17.50
N MET A 10 -9.25 -9.23 -16.20
CA MET A 10 -8.89 -8.22 -15.22
C MET A 10 -7.59 -7.49 -15.56
N GLU A 11 -6.62 -8.16 -16.19
CA GLU A 11 -5.37 -7.54 -16.67
C GLU A 11 -5.64 -6.41 -17.68
N ALA A 12 -6.58 -6.59 -18.60
CA ALA A 12 -7.00 -5.54 -19.54
C ALA A 12 -7.81 -4.44 -18.85
N ARG A 13 -8.67 -4.83 -17.90
CA ARG A 13 -9.55 -3.90 -17.18
C ARG A 13 -8.81 -2.96 -16.22
N VAL A 14 -7.65 -3.36 -15.69
CA VAL A 14 -6.81 -2.52 -14.80
C VAL A 14 -5.72 -1.72 -15.52
N GLN A 15 -5.75 -1.60 -16.84
CA GLN A 15 -4.70 -0.87 -17.59
C GLN A 15 -4.55 0.61 -17.13
N GLY A 16 -5.63 1.25 -16.68
CA GLY A 16 -5.56 2.60 -16.11
C GLY A 16 -4.73 2.70 -14.82
N CYS A 17 -4.52 1.59 -14.11
CA CYS A 17 -3.72 1.54 -12.89
C CYS A 17 -2.22 1.39 -13.19
N VAL A 18 -1.87 0.81 -14.34
CA VAL A 18 -0.49 0.42 -14.71
C VAL A 18 0.44 1.61 -14.84
N THR A 19 -0.05 2.74 -15.36
CA THR A 19 0.76 3.95 -15.56
C THR A 19 1.38 4.45 -14.25
N CYS A 20 0.67 4.30 -13.14
CA CYS A 20 1.13 4.75 -11.83
C CYS A 20 1.72 3.60 -11.02
N HIS A 21 1.10 2.42 -11.01
CA HIS A 21 1.51 1.33 -10.12
C HIS A 21 2.44 0.30 -10.78
N GLY A 22 2.79 0.48 -12.06
CA GLY A 22 3.58 -0.46 -12.84
C GLY A 22 2.75 -1.65 -13.36
N GLN A 23 3.28 -2.33 -14.38
CA GLN A 23 2.59 -3.41 -15.11
C GLN A 23 1.99 -4.49 -14.21
N SER A 24 2.71 -4.90 -13.17
CA SER A 24 2.28 -5.94 -12.24
C SER A 24 1.90 -5.37 -10.87
N GLY A 25 1.74 -4.04 -10.74
CA GLY A 25 1.48 -3.38 -9.46
C GLY A 25 2.71 -3.24 -8.55
N GLN A 26 3.93 -3.30 -9.11
CA GLN A 26 5.19 -3.26 -8.36
C GLN A 26 5.53 -1.89 -7.75
N GLY A 27 4.85 -0.82 -8.15
CA GLY A 27 5.14 0.56 -7.76
C GLY A 27 6.24 1.22 -8.58
N THR A 28 6.49 2.51 -8.34
CA THR A 28 7.54 3.29 -9.02
C THR A 28 8.76 3.53 -8.14
N LEU A 29 9.89 3.85 -8.77
CA LEU A 29 11.13 4.23 -8.06
C LEU A 29 10.95 5.54 -7.27
N SER A 30 10.15 6.48 -7.78
CA SER A 30 9.87 7.75 -7.09
C SER A 30 9.14 7.58 -5.76
N GLY A 31 8.54 6.42 -5.49
CA GLY A 31 7.76 6.15 -4.27
C GLY A 31 6.44 6.92 -4.16
N ALA A 32 6.14 7.83 -5.10
CA ALA A 32 4.85 8.51 -5.17
C ALA A 32 3.71 7.50 -5.36
N PHE A 33 3.97 6.41 -6.10
CA PHE A 33 3.01 5.36 -6.37
C PHE A 33 3.48 4.03 -5.75
N PRO A 34 2.80 3.56 -4.70
CA PRO A 34 3.26 2.41 -3.95
C PRO A 34 3.09 1.11 -4.73
N ARG A 35 3.88 0.11 -4.34
CA ARG A 35 3.57 -1.30 -4.63
C ARG A 35 2.16 -1.61 -4.12
N ILE A 36 1.32 -2.20 -4.96
CA ILE A 36 0.02 -2.78 -4.58
C ILE A 36 0.01 -4.31 -4.75
N ALA A 37 0.95 -4.84 -5.53
CA ALA A 37 1.10 -6.25 -5.79
C ALA A 37 1.37 -7.06 -4.52
N GLY A 38 0.54 -8.08 -4.31
CA GLY A 38 0.66 -9.03 -3.22
C GLY A 38 0.31 -8.50 -1.84
N LYS A 39 -0.35 -7.34 -1.77
CA LYS A 39 -1.03 -6.92 -0.54
C LYS A 39 -2.31 -7.74 -0.31
N PRO A 40 -2.77 -7.90 0.93
CA PRO A 40 -4.04 -8.57 1.22
C PRO A 40 -5.19 -7.99 0.42
N ALA A 41 -6.07 -8.85 -0.09
CA ALA A 41 -7.19 -8.42 -0.91
C ALA A 41 -8.16 -7.51 -0.11
N GLY A 42 -8.41 -7.85 1.17
CA GLY A 42 -9.25 -7.01 2.05
C GLY A 42 -8.64 -5.62 2.26
N TYR A 43 -7.32 -5.53 2.46
CA TYR A 43 -6.63 -4.24 2.53
C TYR A 43 -6.84 -3.43 1.25
N LEU A 44 -6.58 -4.02 0.08
CA LEU A 44 -6.67 -3.33 -1.21
C LEU A 44 -8.09 -2.84 -1.48
N TYR A 45 -9.09 -3.68 -1.23
CA TYR A 45 -10.50 -3.31 -1.35
C TYR A 45 -10.86 -2.13 -0.43
N ASN A 46 -10.45 -2.19 0.85
CA ASN A 46 -10.69 -1.09 1.78
C ASN A 46 -10.01 0.21 1.33
N GLN A 47 -8.82 0.15 0.73
CA GLN A 47 -8.18 1.36 0.19
C GLN A 47 -8.93 1.91 -1.03
N LEU A 48 -9.44 1.04 -1.92
CA LEU A 48 -10.21 1.46 -3.08
C LEU A 48 -11.52 2.13 -2.67
N ILE A 49 -12.25 1.55 -1.72
CA ILE A 49 -13.46 2.18 -1.16
C ILE A 49 -13.11 3.51 -0.49
N ALA A 50 -12.03 3.57 0.30
CA ALA A 50 -11.66 4.80 0.97
C ALA A 50 -11.36 5.94 -0.03
N PHE A 51 -10.77 5.63 -1.19
CA PHE A 51 -10.63 6.60 -2.27
C PHE A 51 -11.98 6.93 -2.94
N ARG A 52 -12.83 5.95 -3.21
CA ARG A 52 -14.14 6.21 -3.82
C ARG A 52 -15.01 7.12 -2.95
N ASP A 53 -15.03 6.85 -1.65
CA ASP A 53 -15.92 7.50 -0.68
C ASP A 53 -15.27 8.77 -0.08
N GLY A 54 -14.02 9.07 -0.44
CA GLY A 54 -13.32 10.30 -0.06
C GLY A 54 -12.70 10.31 1.34
N THR A 55 -12.81 9.23 2.11
CA THR A 55 -12.14 9.06 3.42
C THR A 55 -10.62 8.93 3.30
N ARG A 56 -10.13 8.61 2.09
CA ARG A 56 -8.74 8.76 1.69
C ARG A 56 -8.63 9.71 0.50
N GLN A 57 -7.92 10.82 0.68
CA GLN A 57 -7.82 11.87 -0.34
C GLN A 57 -6.53 11.79 -1.16
N TYR A 58 -6.70 11.59 -2.46
CA TYR A 58 -5.69 11.75 -3.50
C TYR A 58 -6.41 11.85 -4.86
N PRO A 59 -6.62 13.07 -5.41
CA PRO A 59 -7.58 13.29 -6.49
C PRO A 59 -7.45 12.33 -7.68
N PRO A 60 -6.25 11.98 -8.19
CA PRO A 60 -6.13 11.01 -9.28
C PRO A 60 -6.77 9.65 -8.96
N MET A 61 -6.57 9.14 -7.75
CA MET A 61 -7.19 7.88 -7.33
C MET A 61 -8.69 8.06 -7.08
N ASN A 62 -9.11 9.15 -6.43
CA ASN A 62 -10.53 9.42 -6.21
C ASN A 62 -11.31 9.42 -7.54
N TYR A 63 -10.82 10.10 -8.57
CA TYR A 63 -11.44 10.14 -9.89
C TYR A 63 -11.48 8.78 -10.59
N LEU A 64 -10.38 8.00 -10.51
CA LEU A 64 -10.30 6.69 -11.16
C LEU A 64 -11.32 5.68 -10.62
N VAL A 65 -11.71 5.77 -9.35
CA VAL A 65 -12.57 4.78 -8.69
C VAL A 65 -13.98 5.29 -8.37
N ALA A 66 -14.27 6.58 -8.62
CA ALA A 66 -15.48 7.28 -8.18
C ALA A 66 -16.80 6.55 -8.50
N TYR A 67 -16.87 5.90 -9.66
CA TYR A 67 -18.10 5.26 -10.15
C TYR A 67 -17.99 3.74 -10.26
N LEU A 68 -16.96 3.14 -9.66
CA LEU A 68 -16.75 1.71 -9.74
C LEU A 68 -17.61 0.97 -8.69
N PRO A 69 -18.36 -0.07 -9.11
CA PRO A 69 -19.19 -0.84 -8.18
C PRO A 69 -18.31 -1.72 -7.27
N ASP A 70 -18.85 -2.04 -6.09
CA ASP A 70 -18.15 -2.84 -5.07
C ASP A 70 -17.61 -4.17 -5.61
N ALA A 71 -18.40 -4.89 -6.41
CA ALA A 71 -17.98 -6.15 -7.01
C ALA A 71 -16.68 -5.98 -7.84
N TYR A 72 -16.60 -4.91 -8.62
CA TYR A 72 -15.44 -4.64 -9.46
C TYR A 72 -14.22 -4.19 -8.63
N LEU A 73 -14.43 -3.41 -7.57
CA LEU A 73 -13.35 -3.07 -6.64
C LEU A 73 -12.76 -4.31 -5.95
N ARG A 74 -13.60 -5.30 -5.62
CA ARG A 74 -13.15 -6.60 -5.07
C ARG A 74 -12.36 -7.39 -6.10
N GLU A 75 -12.83 -7.48 -7.34
CA GLU A 75 -12.09 -8.16 -8.43
C GLU A 75 -10.71 -7.53 -8.66
N MET A 76 -10.62 -6.19 -8.65
CA MET A 76 -9.33 -5.48 -8.76
C MET A 76 -8.40 -5.80 -7.57
N ALA A 77 -8.95 -5.79 -6.36
CA ALA A 77 -8.20 -6.09 -5.14
C ALA A 77 -7.65 -7.53 -5.16
N GLU A 78 -8.48 -8.51 -5.52
CA GLU A 78 -8.07 -9.91 -5.66
C GLU A 78 -7.03 -10.11 -6.76
N TYR A 79 -7.19 -9.43 -7.90
CA TYR A 79 -6.23 -9.48 -8.98
C TYR A 79 -4.84 -9.03 -8.52
N TYR A 80 -4.72 -7.86 -7.89
CA TYR A 80 -3.43 -7.36 -7.41
C TYR A 80 -2.89 -8.15 -6.21
N ALA A 81 -3.77 -8.70 -5.36
CA ALA A 81 -3.38 -9.57 -4.26
C ALA A 81 -2.72 -10.87 -4.72
N LYS A 82 -2.95 -11.31 -5.97
CA LYS A 82 -2.31 -12.48 -6.58
C LYS A 82 -1.00 -12.17 -7.31
N GLN A 83 -0.71 -10.90 -7.58
CA GLN A 83 0.52 -10.49 -8.28
C GLN A 83 1.76 -10.68 -7.39
N ARG A 84 2.82 -11.26 -7.95
CA ARG A 84 4.09 -11.51 -7.26
C ARG A 84 5.30 -11.05 -8.10
N PRO A 85 5.35 -9.77 -8.56
CA PRO A 85 6.57 -9.26 -9.16
C PRO A 85 7.70 -9.25 -8.12
N PRO A 86 8.97 -9.36 -8.55
CA PRO A 86 10.12 -9.25 -7.66
C PRO A 86 10.08 -8.00 -6.77
N PHE A 87 10.77 -8.05 -5.64
CA PHE A 87 10.97 -6.87 -4.81
C PHE A 87 12.16 -6.08 -5.34
N GLU A 88 11.92 -4.80 -5.64
CA GLU A 88 12.95 -3.81 -5.98
C GLU A 88 13.43 -3.17 -4.67
N THR A 89 14.69 -3.40 -4.29
CA THR A 89 15.16 -3.15 -2.92
C THR A 89 15.90 -1.84 -2.69
N LYS A 90 16.01 -0.95 -3.68
CA LYS A 90 16.88 0.22 -3.56
C LYS A 90 16.10 1.52 -3.47
N ASP A 91 15.90 2.02 -2.25
CA ASP A 91 15.82 3.47 -2.09
C ASP A 91 17.16 4.04 -2.55
N GLU A 92 17.14 5.18 -3.26
CA GLU A 92 18.31 5.66 -4.02
C GLU A 92 19.53 5.96 -3.13
N ALA A 93 19.30 6.26 -1.85
CA ALA A 93 20.35 6.47 -0.85
C ALA A 93 20.07 5.66 0.42
N ALA A 94 21.12 5.07 0.98
CA ALA A 94 21.06 4.45 2.29
C ALA A 94 20.90 5.54 3.38
N PRO A 95 20.05 5.32 4.39
CA PRO A 95 19.94 6.24 5.52
C PRO A 95 21.22 6.25 6.37
N ASP A 96 21.40 7.31 7.16
CA ASP A 96 22.41 7.33 8.22
C ASP A 96 22.24 6.13 9.17
N ALA A 97 23.35 5.55 9.62
CA ALA A 97 23.33 4.34 10.45
C ALA A 97 22.53 4.50 11.75
N LYS A 98 22.52 5.70 12.36
CA LYS A 98 21.72 5.96 13.57
C LYS A 98 20.23 6.03 13.24
N ILE A 99 19.88 6.58 12.07
CA ILE A 99 18.48 6.61 11.60
C ILE A 99 18.01 5.18 11.31
N GLU A 100 18.84 4.35 10.67
CA GLU A 100 18.50 2.95 10.40
C GLU A 100 18.31 2.17 11.70
N ALA A 101 19.25 2.28 12.64
CA ALA A 101 19.17 1.62 13.94
C ALA A 101 17.89 2.05 14.69
N ARG A 102 17.60 3.35 14.71
CA ARG A 102 16.39 3.86 15.35
C ARG A 102 15.11 3.37 14.68
N GLY A 103 15.07 3.33 13.35
CA GLY A 103 13.94 2.79 12.60
C GLY A 103 13.72 1.31 12.87
N ARG A 104 14.80 0.54 12.99
CA ARG A 104 14.78 -0.88 13.37
C ARG A 104 14.18 -1.08 14.75
N ASP A 105 14.62 -0.31 15.75
CA ASP A 105 14.11 -0.39 17.12
C ASP A 105 12.60 -0.08 17.19
N ILE A 106 12.14 0.98 16.53
CA ILE A 106 10.71 1.32 16.48
C ILE A 106 9.93 0.20 15.79
N ALA A 107 10.45 -0.36 14.69
CA ALA A 107 9.76 -1.40 13.95
C ALA A 107 9.58 -2.69 14.77
N THR A 108 10.60 -3.08 15.55
CA THR A 108 10.63 -4.37 16.27
C THR A 108 10.15 -4.29 17.72
N ALA A 109 10.49 -3.21 18.44
CA ALA A 109 10.21 -3.02 19.86
C ALA A 109 9.26 -1.87 20.16
N GLY A 110 9.04 -0.95 19.20
CA GLY A 110 8.24 0.26 19.41
C GLY A 110 9.01 1.35 20.17
N ASP A 111 8.28 2.33 20.66
CA ASP A 111 8.78 3.39 21.54
C ASP A 111 7.71 3.77 22.57
N THR A 112 7.80 3.14 23.74
CA THR A 112 6.86 3.35 24.85
C THR A 112 6.89 4.78 25.38
N SER A 113 8.03 5.48 25.30
CA SER A 113 8.12 6.88 25.72
C SER A 113 7.27 7.82 24.85
N LYS A 114 6.91 7.36 23.64
CA LYS A 114 6.04 8.07 22.70
C LYS A 114 4.70 7.36 22.47
N GLY A 115 4.41 6.29 23.21
CA GLY A 115 3.21 5.48 23.01
C GLY A 115 3.15 4.77 21.66
N ILE A 116 4.29 4.50 21.02
CA ILE A 116 4.36 3.83 19.72
C ILE A 116 4.50 2.32 19.94
N PRO A 117 3.52 1.49 19.54
CA PRO A 117 3.67 0.04 19.61
C PRO A 117 4.64 -0.47 18.54
N PRO A 118 5.25 -1.66 18.72
CA PRO A 118 6.08 -2.27 17.70
C PRO A 118 5.30 -2.56 16.42
N CYS A 119 5.79 -2.10 15.27
CA CYS A 119 5.12 -2.28 13.98
C CYS A 119 4.88 -3.77 13.64
N VAL A 120 5.82 -4.65 14.04
CA VAL A 120 5.73 -6.09 13.83
C VAL A 120 4.56 -6.76 14.55
N ALA A 121 4.00 -6.14 15.60
CA ALA A 121 2.85 -6.69 16.32
C ALA A 121 1.61 -6.79 15.44
N CYS A 122 1.46 -5.88 14.47
CA CYS A 122 0.34 -5.89 13.52
C CYS A 122 0.79 -6.31 12.11
N HIS A 123 1.91 -5.77 11.62
CA HIS A 123 2.37 -6.02 10.24
C HIS A 123 3.10 -7.35 10.05
N GLY A 124 3.17 -8.18 11.10
CA GLY A 124 3.83 -9.48 11.12
C GLY A 124 5.34 -9.38 11.34
N ALA A 125 5.95 -10.47 11.82
CA ALA A 125 7.37 -10.52 12.20
C ALA A 125 8.33 -10.11 11.07
N ARG A 126 7.95 -10.33 9.81
CA ARG A 126 8.72 -9.95 8.61
C ARG A 126 8.18 -8.71 7.90
N LEU A 127 7.22 -8.00 8.50
CA LEU A 127 6.53 -6.84 7.93
C LEU A 127 5.84 -7.13 6.58
N THR A 128 5.44 -8.38 6.36
CA THR A 128 4.78 -8.84 5.12
C THR A 128 3.26 -8.64 5.13
N GLY A 129 2.71 -8.16 6.25
CA GLY A 129 1.27 -7.98 6.42
C GLY A 129 0.58 -9.24 6.94
N MET A 130 -0.70 -9.11 7.28
CA MET A 130 -1.57 -10.18 7.74
C MET A 130 -2.94 -10.05 7.09
N GLU A 131 -3.53 -11.18 6.68
CA GLU A 131 -4.90 -11.22 6.18
C GLU A 131 -5.91 -10.88 7.29
N PRO A 132 -7.09 -10.33 6.95
CA PRO A 132 -7.48 -9.90 5.60
C PRO A 132 -7.04 -8.46 5.25
N GLY A 133 -6.61 -7.68 6.24
CA GLY A 133 -6.62 -6.22 6.15
C GLY A 133 -5.32 -5.50 6.48
N ILE A 134 -4.29 -6.18 6.98
CA ILE A 134 -3.07 -5.52 7.44
C ILE A 134 -2.01 -5.54 6.32
N PRO A 135 -1.62 -4.38 5.76
CA PRO A 135 -0.74 -4.37 4.60
C PRO A 135 0.69 -4.75 4.96
N GLY A 136 1.38 -5.42 4.04
CA GLY A 136 2.83 -5.53 4.11
C GLY A 136 3.50 -4.17 3.89
N LEU A 137 4.53 -3.90 4.69
CA LEU A 137 5.39 -2.71 4.59
C LEU A 137 6.63 -2.98 3.73
N VAL A 138 7.04 -4.25 3.60
CA VAL A 138 8.14 -4.64 2.72
C VAL A 138 7.83 -4.25 1.26
N GLY A 139 8.82 -3.68 0.58
CA GLY A 139 8.70 -3.22 -0.82
C GLY A 139 8.01 -1.87 -0.98
N LEU A 140 7.61 -1.20 0.11
CA LEU A 140 7.25 0.21 0.07
C LEU A 140 8.51 1.07 0.21
N ARG A 141 8.52 2.21 -0.48
CA ARG A 141 9.59 3.21 -0.41
C ARG A 141 9.51 3.99 0.90
N SER A 142 10.65 4.38 1.46
CA SER A 142 10.71 5.15 2.72
C SER A 142 9.89 6.46 2.66
N ASN A 143 9.95 7.18 1.54
CA ASN A 143 9.18 8.41 1.34
C ASN A 143 7.66 8.16 1.33
N TYR A 144 7.20 7.03 0.77
CA TYR A 144 5.80 6.63 0.82
C TYR A 144 5.37 6.36 2.26
N ILE A 145 6.16 5.57 2.99
CA ILE A 145 5.89 5.25 4.40
C ILE A 145 5.83 6.52 5.24
N ALA A 146 6.82 7.41 5.11
CA ALA A 146 6.88 8.69 5.80
C ALA A 146 5.66 9.59 5.47
N ALA A 147 5.25 9.63 4.20
CA ALA A 147 4.07 10.37 3.78
C ALA A 147 2.78 9.78 4.37
N GLN A 148 2.65 8.45 4.44
CA GLN A 148 1.46 7.84 5.05
C GLN A 148 1.42 8.09 6.56
N LEU A 149 2.53 7.90 7.29
CA LEU A 149 2.60 8.17 8.72
C LEU A 149 2.28 9.64 9.04
N THR A 150 2.79 10.57 8.22
CA THR A 150 2.45 11.99 8.34
C THR A 150 0.95 12.23 8.14
N ARG A 151 0.34 11.60 7.12
CA ARG A 151 -1.08 11.76 6.82
C ARG A 151 -1.99 11.27 7.95
N TRP A 152 -1.64 10.14 8.56
CA TRP A 152 -2.29 9.62 9.76
C TRP A 152 -2.16 10.60 10.93
N ARG A 153 -0.94 11.05 11.22
CA ARG A 153 -0.66 11.97 12.32
C ARG A 153 -1.45 13.29 12.22
N VAL A 154 -1.69 13.79 11.02
CA VAL A 154 -2.44 15.04 10.80
C VAL A 154 -3.94 14.81 10.51
N GLY A 155 -4.45 13.58 10.63
CA GLY A 155 -5.86 13.25 10.42
C GLY A 155 -6.34 13.28 8.97
N SER A 156 -5.45 13.49 8.00
CA SER A 156 -5.77 13.48 6.56
C SER A 156 -5.91 12.06 5.97
N ARG A 157 -5.70 11.02 6.80
CA ARG A 157 -5.97 9.63 6.51
C ARG A 157 -6.43 8.94 7.79
N HIS A 158 -7.47 8.12 7.67
CA HIS A 158 -7.98 7.24 8.72
C HIS A 158 -8.41 5.89 8.11
N ALA A 159 -8.56 4.84 8.92
CA ALA A 159 -9.18 3.59 8.48
C ALA A 159 -10.53 3.37 9.20
N ALA A 160 -11.17 2.25 8.89
CA ALA A 160 -12.39 1.83 9.58
C ALA A 160 -12.01 1.17 10.91
N GLU A 161 -12.72 1.53 11.97
CA GLU A 161 -12.54 0.96 13.30
C GLU A 161 -12.86 -0.55 13.34
N PRO A 162 -12.17 -1.35 14.18
CA PRO A 162 -11.08 -0.96 15.07
C PRO A 162 -9.78 -0.70 14.30
N ASP A 163 -9.25 0.51 14.44
CA ASP A 163 -7.99 0.92 13.83
C ASP A 163 -6.81 0.57 14.73
N CYS A 164 -5.68 0.19 14.14
CA CYS A 164 -4.45 -0.10 14.85
C CYS A 164 -3.41 1.04 14.76
N MET A 165 -3.78 2.17 14.16
CA MET A 165 -2.91 3.31 13.84
C MET A 165 -3.47 4.66 14.30
#